data_AF-A0A6N7FSQ0-F1
#
_entry.id   AF-A0A6N7FSQ0-F1
#
_cell.length_a   1.000
_cell.length_b   1.000
_cell.length_c   1.000
_cell.angle_alpha   90.00
_cell.angle_beta   90.00
_cell.angle_gamma   90.00
#
_symmetry.space_group_name_H-M   'P 1'
#
loop_
_entity.id
_entity.type
_entity.pdbx_description
1 polymer ?
#
loop_
_entity_poly.entity_id
_entity_poly.type
_entity_poly.pdbx_seq_one_letter_code
_entity_poly.pdbx_strand_id
1 'polypeptide(L)'
;MGTPLAAGKPISYSGREAAEARVEKMRQWGDDAQPIPRWGRPDDIANAALFLASDESTWVTGQAIVVDGGFTTGRPWRRSPSWMTEPHPIKLYRPTDR
;
A
#
# COMPACT_ATOMS: atom_id res chain seq x y z
N MET A 1 25.75 4.72 -30.86
CA MET A 1 24.65 3.97 -30.22
C MET A 1 24.49 4.48 -28.79
N GLY A 2 23.78 5.58 -28.60
CA GLY A 2 23.48 6.13 -27.28
C GLY A 2 22.08 5.70 -26.86
N THR A 3 21.95 5.11 -25.68
CA THR A 3 20.66 4.77 -25.08
C THR A 3 19.81 6.03 -24.97
N PRO A 4 18.57 6.09 -25.48
CA PRO A 4 17.74 7.26 -25.30
C PRO A 4 17.30 7.31 -23.84
N LEU A 5 17.92 8.19 -23.05
CA LEU A 5 17.36 8.63 -21.77
C LEU A 5 15.98 9.22 -22.07
N ALA A 6 14.97 8.64 -21.46
CA ALA A 6 13.56 8.98 -21.64
C ALA A 6 13.34 10.50 -21.59
N ALA A 7 12.69 11.03 -22.63
CA ALA A 7 12.10 12.35 -22.63
C ALA A 7 11.02 12.39 -21.53
N GLY A 8 11.44 12.75 -20.31
CA GLY A 8 10.54 13.02 -19.20
C GLY A 8 9.62 14.16 -19.61
N LYS A 9 8.31 13.90 -19.67
CA LYS A 9 7.32 14.97 -19.83
C LYS A 9 7.53 15.97 -18.68
N PRO A 10 7.61 17.28 -18.95
CA PRO A 10 7.72 18.26 -17.89
C PRO A 10 6.53 18.15 -16.94
N ILE A 11 6.79 18.24 -15.63
CA ILE A 11 5.79 18.16 -14.55
C ILE A 11 4.88 19.41 -14.52
N SER A 12 5.17 20.43 -15.33
CA SER A 12 4.36 21.64 -15.43
C SER A 12 3.37 21.55 -16.60
N TYR A 13 2.11 21.93 -16.34
CA TYR A 13 0.98 22.05 -17.27
C TYR A 13 0.14 20.79 -17.54
N SER A 14 -0.33 20.13 -16.48
CA SER A 14 -1.70 19.62 -16.51
C SER A 14 -2.62 20.78 -16.11
N GLY A 15 -3.46 21.29 -17.03
CA GLY A 15 -4.49 22.27 -16.67
C GLY A 15 -5.40 21.76 -15.54
N ARG A 16 -6.19 22.65 -14.90
CA ARG A 16 -7.06 22.30 -13.76
C ARG A 16 -7.84 21.00 -13.96
N GLU A 17 -8.41 20.82 -15.15
CA GLU A 17 -9.15 19.61 -15.54
C GLU A 17 -8.30 18.33 -15.49
N ALA A 18 -7.06 18.38 -15.98
CA ALA A 18 -6.15 17.23 -15.91
C ALA A 18 -5.63 16.97 -14.49
N ALA A 19 -5.55 18.01 -13.64
CA ALA A 19 -5.27 17.85 -12.22
C ALA A 19 -6.45 17.20 -11.48
N GLU A 20 -7.67 17.66 -11.74
CA GLU A 20 -8.92 17.11 -11.19
C GLU A 20 -9.12 15.64 -11.60
N ALA A 21 -8.94 15.32 -12.89
CA ALA A 21 -9.00 13.94 -13.37
C ALA A 21 -7.96 13.03 -12.70
N ARG A 22 -6.78 13.58 -12.36
CA ARG A 22 -5.74 12.83 -11.65
C ARG A 22 -6.07 12.63 -10.18
N VAL A 23 -6.67 13.62 -9.52
CA VAL A 23 -7.19 13.49 -8.15
C VAL A 23 -8.29 12.44 -8.09
N GLU A 24 -9.20 12.43 -9.06
CA GLU A 24 -10.28 11.44 -9.13
C GLU A 24 -9.73 10.02 -9.32
N LYS A 25 -8.77 9.87 -10.24
CA LYS A 25 -8.10 8.59 -10.44
C LYS A 25 -7.32 8.12 -9.20
N MET A 26 -6.70 9.05 -8.47
CA MET A 26 -6.06 8.74 -7.19
C MET A 26 -7.08 8.31 -6.15
N ARG A 27 -8.23 8.99 -6.05
CA ARG A 27 -9.33 8.61 -5.15
C ARG A 27 -9.74 7.15 -5.36
N GLN A 28 -10.08 6.80 -6.59
CA GLN A 28 -10.49 5.43 -6.95
C GLN A 28 -9.40 4.40 -6.65
N TRP A 29 -8.13 4.73 -6.91
CA TRP A 29 -7.03 3.80 -6.64
C TRP A 29 -6.80 3.58 -5.14
N GLY A 30 -6.94 4.62 -4.30
CA GLY A 30 -6.67 4.52 -2.87
C GLY A 30 -7.55 3.52 -2.13
N ASP A 31 -8.79 3.35 -2.58
CA ASP A 31 -9.77 2.43 -1.98
C ASP A 31 -9.39 0.95 -2.24
N ASP A 32 -8.79 0.66 -3.39
CA ASP A 32 -8.35 -0.69 -3.78
C ASP A 32 -6.89 -1.01 -3.43
N ALA A 33 -6.13 0.00 -2.99
CA ALA A 33 -4.71 -0.12 -2.77
C ALA A 33 -4.33 -0.61 -1.36
N GLN A 34 -5.24 -0.52 -0.40
CA GLN A 34 -4.99 -0.86 1.01
C GLN A 34 -6.22 -1.56 1.63
N PRO A 35 -6.06 -2.28 2.76
CA PRO A 35 -7.17 -2.95 3.44
C PRO A 35 -8.29 -2.02 3.94
N ILE A 36 -7.96 -0.81 4.39
CA ILE A 36 -8.96 0.20 4.75
C ILE A 36 -9.33 0.98 3.48
N PRO A 37 -10.54 0.82 2.91
CA PRO A 37 -10.88 1.32 1.58
C PRO A 37 -11.25 2.81 1.62
N ARG A 38 -10.30 3.64 2.06
CA ARG A 38 -10.37 5.11 2.03
C ARG A 38 -8.97 5.69 2.15
N TRP A 39 -8.83 6.92 1.67
CA TRP A 39 -7.65 7.72 1.98
C TRP A 39 -7.55 8.05 3.48
N GLY A 40 -6.32 8.13 3.95
CA GLY A 40 -5.99 8.61 5.29
C GLY A 40 -6.52 10.04 5.51
N ARG A 41 -7.02 10.30 6.71
CA ARG A 41 -7.51 11.60 7.17
C ARG A 41 -6.52 12.16 8.19
N PRO A 42 -6.45 13.49 8.37
CA PRO A 42 -5.65 14.10 9.42
C PRO A 42 -5.92 13.48 10.81
N ASP A 43 -7.18 13.12 11.07
CA ASP A 43 -7.61 12.49 12.33
C ASP A 43 -6.92 11.15 12.60
N ASP A 44 -6.54 10.38 11.57
CA ASP A 44 -5.87 9.08 11.76
C ASP A 44 -4.49 9.28 12.42
N ILE A 45 -3.77 10.32 12.03
CA ILE A 45 -2.47 10.68 12.62
C ILE A 45 -2.67 11.36 13.98
N ALA A 46 -3.66 12.25 14.10
CA ALA A 46 -3.94 12.93 15.36
C ALA A 46 -4.30 11.94 16.48
N ASN A 47 -5.11 10.93 16.18
CA ASN A 47 -5.47 9.90 17.14
C ASN A 47 -4.28 9.02 17.53
N ALA A 48 -3.41 8.66 16.59
CA ALA A 48 -2.19 7.91 16.90
C ALA A 48 -1.23 8.71 17.79
N ALA A 49 -1.08 10.02 17.52
CA ALA A 49 -0.31 10.92 18.36
C ALA A 49 -0.95 11.08 19.76
N LEU A 50 -2.28 11.17 19.84
CA LEU A 50 -3.01 11.25 21.10
C LEU A 50 -2.80 9.99 21.96
N PHE A 51 -2.87 8.80 21.36
CA PHE A 51 -2.54 7.55 22.05
C PHE A 51 -1.12 7.61 22.65
N LEU A 52 -0.12 8.00 21.85
CA LEU A 52 1.28 8.11 22.30
C LEU A 52 1.52 9.18 23.38
N ALA A 53 0.65 10.18 23.46
CA ALA A 53 0.70 11.22 24.48
C ALA A 53 -0.10 10.86 25.75
N SER A 54 -0.83 9.74 25.74
CA SER A 54 -1.70 9.32 26.83
C SER A 54 -1.03 8.35 27.80
N ASP A 55 -1.66 8.14 28.95
CA ASP A 55 -1.23 7.13 29.92
C ASP A 55 -1.36 5.69 29.41
N GLU A 56 -2.09 5.47 28.31
CA GLU A 56 -2.28 4.13 27.71
C GLU A 56 -1.00 3.62 27.01
N SER A 57 -0.04 4.49 26.73
CA SER A 57 1.20 4.14 26.03
C SER A 57 2.45 4.13 26.93
N THR A 58 2.29 4.02 28.25
CA THR A 58 3.40 4.14 29.23
C THR A 58 4.56 3.15 29.03
N TRP A 59 4.35 2.05 28.30
CA TRP A 59 5.40 1.07 27.97
C TRP A 59 5.79 1.04 26.49
N VAL A 60 5.27 1.95 25.67
CA VAL A 60 5.52 2.01 24.22
C VAL A 60 6.60 3.06 23.96
N THR A 61 7.85 2.61 23.86
CA THR A 61 9.00 3.47 23.57
C THR A 61 9.91 2.88 22.49
N GLY A 62 10.59 3.76 21.75
CA GLY A 62 11.52 3.37 20.68
C GLY A 62 10.88 2.69 19.46
N GLN A 63 9.55 2.72 19.34
CA GLN A 63 8.84 2.07 18.22
C GLN A 63 8.52 3.05 17.10
N ALA A 64 8.63 2.58 15.85
CA ALA A 64 8.06 3.25 14.69
C ALA A 64 6.70 2.64 14.38
N ILE A 65 5.62 3.39 14.64
CA ILE A 65 4.25 2.93 14.38
C ILE A 65 3.80 3.47 13.02
N VAL A 66 3.53 2.56 12.09
CA VAL A 66 3.04 2.91 10.75
C VAL A 66 1.54 3.15 10.79
N VAL A 67 1.11 4.32 10.30
CA VAL A 67 -0.31 4.74 10.25
C VAL A 67 -0.68 5.06 8.79
N ASP A 68 -0.94 4.02 8.00
CA ASP A 68 -1.15 4.13 6.55
C ASP A 68 -2.34 3.29 6.02
N GLY A 69 -3.22 2.86 6.91
CA GLY A 69 -4.38 2.01 6.58
C GLY A 69 -4.02 0.63 6.02
N GLY A 70 -2.77 0.19 6.22
CA GLY A 70 -2.25 -1.11 5.77
C GLY A 70 -1.65 -1.08 4.37
N PHE A 71 -1.41 0.10 3.80
CA PHE A 71 -0.87 0.25 2.45
C PHE A 71 0.50 -0.42 2.27
N THR A 72 1.40 -0.34 3.26
CA THR A 72 2.73 -0.96 3.21
C THR A 72 2.76 -2.46 3.54
N THR A 73 1.63 -3.06 3.93
CA THR A 73 1.57 -4.50 4.28
C THR A 73 1.67 -5.43 3.08
N GLY A 74 1.64 -4.88 1.87
CA GLY A 74 1.79 -5.61 0.61
C GLY A 74 0.51 -5.60 -0.23
N ARG A 75 0.52 -6.43 -1.27
CA ARG A 75 -0.64 -6.52 -2.18
C ARG A 75 -1.80 -7.21 -1.45
N PRO A 76 -3.02 -6.65 -1.50
CA PRO A 76 -4.19 -7.33 -0.97
C PRO A 76 -4.34 -8.71 -1.61
N TRP A 77 -4.69 -9.73 -0.82
CA TRP A 77 -4.86 -11.11 -1.32
C TRP A 77 -5.79 -11.20 -2.52
N ARG A 78 -6.86 -10.39 -2.55
CA ARG A 78 -7.82 -10.30 -3.68
C ARG A 78 -7.19 -9.81 -4.99
N ARG A 79 -6.03 -9.14 -4.93
CA ARG A 79 -5.25 -8.68 -6.08
C ARG A 79 -3.99 -9.51 -6.32
N SER A 80 -3.77 -10.57 -5.54
CA SER A 80 -2.68 -11.50 -5.78
C SER A 80 -2.92 -12.30 -7.06
N PRO A 81 -1.86 -12.69 -7.78
CA PRO A 81 -2.00 -13.56 -8.95
C PRO A 81 -2.68 -14.89 -8.61
N SER A 82 -3.35 -15.50 -9.59
CA SER A 82 -4.08 -16.77 -9.40
C SER A 82 -3.19 -17.88 -8.85
N TRP A 83 -1.93 -17.95 -9.28
CA TRP A 83 -0.97 -18.94 -8.78
C TRP A 83 -0.67 -18.83 -7.27
N MET A 84 -0.97 -17.70 -6.62
CA MET A 84 -0.94 -17.58 -5.16
C MET A 84 -2.28 -17.94 -4.51
N THR A 85 -3.39 -17.62 -5.16
CA THR A 85 -4.74 -17.70 -4.57
C THR A 85 -5.46 -19.02 -4.83
N GLU A 86 -5.06 -19.74 -5.87
CA GLU A 86 -5.61 -21.05 -6.22
C GLU A 86 -4.94 -22.16 -5.40
N PRO A 87 -5.66 -23.23 -5.01
CA PRO A 87 -5.06 -24.37 -4.34
C PRO A 87 -4.04 -25.08 -5.25
N HIS A 88 -2.80 -25.19 -4.78
CA HIS A 88 -1.77 -25.98 -5.45
C HIS A 88 -1.48 -27.23 -4.63
N PRO A 89 -1.66 -28.45 -5.18
CA PRO A 89 -1.33 -29.65 -4.45
C PRO A 89 0.17 -29.66 -4.12
N ILE A 90 0.50 -29.79 -2.83
CA ILE A 90 1.89 -29.93 -2.38
C ILE A 90 2.45 -31.21 -3.01
N LYS A 91 3.51 -31.07 -3.81
CA LYS A 91 4.28 -32.21 -4.29
C LYS A 91 5.10 -32.75 -3.11
N LEU A 92 4.57 -33.74 -2.41
CA LEU A 92 5.32 -34.45 -1.39
C LEU A 92 6.39 -35.31 -2.08
N TYR A 93 7.66 -34.99 -1.89
CA TYR A 93 8.74 -35.90 -2.29
C TYR A 93 8.63 -37.17 -1.44
N ARG A 94 8.27 -38.29 -2.07
CA ARG A 94 8.34 -39.62 -1.47
C ARG A 94 9.55 -40.32 -2.09
N PRO A 95 10.71 -40.36 -1.40
CA PRO A 95 11.82 -41.17 -1.88
C PRO A 95 11.36 -42.62 -1.95
N THR A 96 11.37 -43.21 -3.15
CA THR A 96 11.22 -44.64 -3.34
C THR A 96 12.53 -45.32 -2.96
N ASP A 97 12.41 -46.49 -2.33
CA ASP A 97 13.45 -47.49 -2.06
C ASP A 97 14.25 -47.30 -0.75
N ARG A 98 13.72 -47.93 0.32
CA ARG A 98 14.49 -48.56 1.39
C ARG A 98 13.97 -49.97 1.60
#